data_AF-A0A2U1YL32-F1
#
_entry.id   AF-A0A2U1YL32-F1
#
_cell.length_a   1.000
_cell.length_b   1.000
_cell.length_c   1.000
_cell.angle_alpha   90.00
_cell.angle_beta   90.00
_cell.angle_gamma   90.00
#
_symmetry.space_group_name_H-M   'P 1'
#
loop_
_entity.id
_entity.type
_entity.pdbx_description
1 polymer ?
#
loop_
_entity_poly.entity_id
_entity_poly.type
_entity_poly.pdbx_seq_one_letter_code
_entity_poly.pdbx_strand_id
1 'polypeptide(L)'
;MPYRNLRRPAISKWELKAAKRAVRRQGRAGVDEDMIFAMVLARRKALEEARGRSRKARLELARSGRRATVEPVPPLNAPPAIEGEYAEVTDDDDTPLNLPYYDTEEWDG
;
A
#
# COMPACT_ATOMS: atom_id res chain seq x y z
N MET A 1 -22.46 24.70 5.72
CA MET A 1 -21.05 24.57 5.28
C MET A 1 -21.02 24.11 3.83
N PRO A 2 -20.49 24.89 2.88
CA PRO A 2 -20.48 24.53 1.46
C PRO A 2 -19.20 23.72 1.13
N TYR A 3 -19.22 22.42 1.39
CA TYR A 3 -18.09 21.49 1.17
C TYR A 3 -17.81 21.17 -0.33
N ARG A 4 -18.09 22.10 -1.25
CA ARG A 4 -18.09 21.77 -2.68
C ARG A 4 -17.37 22.83 -3.50
N ASN A 5 -16.05 22.83 -3.40
CA ASN A 5 -15.21 23.48 -4.39
C ASN A 5 -15.09 22.57 -5.63
N LEU A 6 -15.84 22.88 -6.67
CA LEU A 6 -15.90 22.11 -7.94
C LEU A 6 -14.57 22.10 -8.71
N ARG A 7 -13.60 22.95 -8.35
CA ARG A 7 -12.27 22.98 -8.99
C ARG A 7 -11.35 21.86 -8.47
N ARG A 8 -11.75 21.14 -7.42
CA ARG A 8 -10.96 20.04 -6.88
C ARG A 8 -10.99 18.82 -7.82
N PRO A 9 -9.86 18.09 -7.95
CA PRO A 9 -9.84 16.89 -8.76
C PRO A 9 -10.73 15.81 -8.15
N ALA A 10 -11.34 14.98 -9.00
CA ALA A 10 -11.97 13.76 -8.54
C ALA A 10 -10.92 12.83 -7.89
N ILE A 11 -11.30 12.21 -6.78
CA ILE A 11 -10.49 11.24 -6.04
C ILE A 11 -11.28 9.95 -5.87
N SER A 12 -10.58 8.82 -5.91
CA SER A 12 -11.17 7.51 -5.65
C SER A 12 -11.46 7.30 -4.16
N LYS A 13 -12.35 6.34 -3.86
CA LYS A 13 -12.64 5.91 -2.47
C LYS A 13 -11.35 5.49 -1.73
N TRP A 14 -10.43 4.81 -2.41
CA TRP A 14 -9.16 4.37 -1.83
C TRP A 14 -8.18 5.51 -1.56
N GLU A 15 -8.13 6.51 -2.44
CA GLU A 15 -7.33 7.72 -2.19
C GLU A 15 -7.86 8.49 -0.98
N LEU A 16 -9.18 8.63 -0.85
CA LEU A 16 -9.80 9.25 0.31
C LEU A 16 -9.49 8.48 1.61
N LYS A 17 -9.70 7.15 1.64
CA LYS A 17 -9.38 6.32 2.81
C LYS A 17 -7.91 6.49 3.21
N ALA A 18 -7.00 6.39 2.24
CA ALA A 18 -5.58 6.47 2.52
C ALA A 18 -5.12 7.87 2.95
N ALA A 19 -5.69 8.93 2.39
CA ALA A 19 -5.41 10.30 2.82
C ALA A 19 -5.88 10.54 4.26
N LYS A 20 -7.10 10.10 4.61
CA LYS A 20 -7.61 10.18 6.00
C LYS A 20 -6.71 9.43 6.97
N ARG A 21 -6.24 8.24 6.61
CA ARG A 21 -5.29 7.44 7.43
C ARG A 21 -3.97 8.18 7.63
N ALA A 22 -3.41 8.73 6.56
CA ALA A 22 -2.15 9.46 6.62
C ALA A 22 -2.26 10.72 7.49
N VAL A 23 -3.38 11.43 7.41
CA VAL A 23 -3.69 12.59 8.27
C VAL A 23 -3.78 12.19 9.75
N ARG A 24 -4.50 11.10 10.07
CA ARG A 24 -4.62 10.63 11.45
C ARG A 24 -3.27 10.24 12.05
N ARG A 25 -2.44 9.53 11.27
CA ARG A 25 -1.06 9.20 11.66
C ARG A 25 -0.19 10.41 11.98
N GLN A 26 -0.48 11.58 11.41
CA GLN A 26 0.24 12.82 11.69
C GLN A 26 -0.24 13.51 12.99
N GLY A 27 -1.13 12.90 13.77
CA GLY A 27 -1.61 13.42 15.05
C GLY A 27 -2.60 14.59 14.92
N ARG A 28 -3.13 14.85 13.72
CA ARG A 28 -4.10 15.93 13.49
C ARG A 28 -5.51 15.42 13.81
N ALA A 29 -6.04 15.85 14.96
CA ALA A 29 -7.37 15.46 15.45
C ALA A 29 -8.53 16.01 14.58
N GLY A 30 -8.31 17.10 13.84
CA GLY A 30 -9.24 17.64 12.86
C GLY A 30 -8.85 17.25 11.44
N VAL A 31 -9.70 16.50 10.75
CA VAL A 31 -9.52 16.19 9.32
C VAL A 31 -10.21 17.29 8.50
N ASP A 32 -9.43 18.22 7.98
CA ASP A 32 -9.88 19.24 7.02
C ASP A 32 -9.89 18.67 5.58
N GLU A 33 -10.85 19.10 4.77
CA GLU A 33 -10.97 18.76 3.36
C GLU A 33 -9.71 19.16 2.59
N ASP A 34 -9.19 20.37 2.83
CA ASP A 34 -7.95 20.85 2.19
C ASP A 34 -6.77 19.94 2.44
N MET A 35 -6.68 19.40 3.66
CA MET A 35 -5.62 18.50 4.04
C MET A 35 -5.74 17.13 3.36
N ILE A 36 -6.96 16.61 3.16
CA ILE A 36 -7.19 15.37 2.41
C ILE A 36 -6.67 15.53 0.98
N PHE A 37 -7.09 16.60 0.28
CA PHE A 37 -6.69 16.81 -1.11
C PHE A 37 -5.19 17.09 -1.25
N ALA A 38 -4.61 17.88 -0.35
CA ALA A 38 -3.16 18.08 -0.30
C ALA A 38 -2.40 16.76 -0.17
N MET A 39 -2.87 15.85 0.70
CA MET A 39 -2.26 14.54 0.88
C MET A 39 -2.41 13.63 -0.34
N VAL A 40 -3.57 13.64 -1.02
CA VAL A 40 -3.74 12.89 -2.27
C VAL A 40 -2.76 13.38 -3.34
N LEU A 41 -2.62 14.70 -3.52
CA LEU A 41 -1.69 15.28 -4.48
C LEU A 41 -0.23 14.94 -4.16
N ALA A 42 0.16 15.04 -2.89
CA ALA A 42 1.50 14.65 -2.44
C ALA A 42 1.81 13.18 -2.75
N ARG A 43 0.84 12.28 -2.49
CA ARG A 43 1.00 10.84 -2.78
C ARG A 43 1.09 10.57 -4.28
N ARG A 44 0.27 11.22 -5.11
CA ARG A 44 0.36 11.09 -6.57
C ARG A 44 1.73 11.55 -7.09
N LYS A 45 2.23 12.69 -6.60
CA LYS A 45 3.57 13.19 -6.95
C LYS A 45 4.67 12.18 -6.57
N ALA A 46 4.64 11.64 -5.36
CA ALA A 46 5.60 10.63 -4.91
C ALA A 46 5.57 9.36 -5.77
N LEU A 47 4.38 8.93 -6.22
CA LEU A 47 4.23 7.79 -7.14
C LEU A 47 4.83 8.08 -8.51
N GLU A 48 4.62 9.26 -9.08
CA GLU A 48 5.22 9.64 -10.36
C GLU A 48 6.74 9.70 -10.29
N GLU A 49 7.30 10.29 -9.22
CA GLU A 49 8.74 10.31 -8.97
C GLU A 49 9.31 8.90 -8.82
N ALA A 50 8.62 8.01 -8.09
CA ALA A 50 9.01 6.62 -7.94
C ALA A 50 8.99 5.87 -9.28
N ARG A 51 7.94 6.05 -10.10
CA ARG A 51 7.83 5.48 -11.45
C ARG A 51 8.97 5.94 -12.34
N GLY A 52 9.29 7.24 -12.31
CA GLY A 52 10.43 7.81 -13.04
C GLY A 52 11.76 7.19 -12.62
N ARG A 53 12.00 7.06 -11.31
CA ARG A 53 13.19 6.40 -10.75
C ARG A 53 13.29 4.93 -11.18
N SER A 54 12.20 4.17 -11.10
CA SER A 54 12.17 2.77 -11.55
C SER A 54 12.43 2.62 -13.05
N ARG A 55 11.86 3.50 -13.87
CA ARG A 55 12.12 3.52 -15.32
C ARG A 55 13.59 3.80 -15.61
N LYS A 56 14.18 4.80 -14.94
CA LYS A 56 15.60 5.13 -15.08
C LYS A 56 16.49 3.96 -14.66
N ALA A 57 16.21 3.34 -13.51
CA ALA A 57 16.95 2.17 -13.02
C ALA A 57 16.92 0.99 -14.01
N ARG A 58 15.75 0.67 -14.58
CA ARG A 58 15.65 -0.38 -15.62
C ARG A 58 16.45 -0.04 -16.87
N LEU A 59 16.43 1.22 -17.31
CA LEU A 59 17.20 1.66 -18.48
C LEU A 59 18.71 1.58 -18.24
N GLU A 60 19.18 1.99 -17.05
CA GLU A 60 20.60 1.87 -16.68
C GLU A 60 21.03 0.40 -16.61
N LEU A 61 20.20 -0.49 -16.05
CA LEU A 61 20.48 -1.92 -16.03
C LEU A 61 20.62 -2.47 -17.46
N ALA A 62 19.67 -2.15 -18.34
CA ALA A 62 19.70 -2.57 -19.75
C ALA A 62 20.95 -2.06 -20.49
N ARG A 63 21.38 -0.81 -20.22
CA ARG A 63 22.59 -0.22 -20.81
C ARG A 63 23.88 -0.83 -20.26
N SER A 64 23.89 -1.22 -18.98
CA SER A 64 25.08 -1.75 -18.31
C SER A 64 25.49 -3.15 -18.77
N GLY A 65 24.70 -3.81 -19.63
CA GLY A 65 24.96 -5.18 -20.09
C GLY A 65 24.86 -6.25 -18.99
N ARG A 66 24.65 -5.86 -17.73
CA ARG A 66 24.40 -6.80 -16.63
C ARG A 66 23.01 -7.39 -16.77
N ARG A 67 22.95 -8.64 -17.21
CA ARG A 67 21.74 -9.46 -17.12
C ARG A 67 21.47 -9.68 -15.64
N ALA A 68 20.36 -9.14 -15.12
CA ALA A 68 19.87 -9.58 -13.82
C ALA A 68 19.57 -11.08 -13.94
N THR A 69 20.31 -11.90 -13.19
CA THR A 69 19.96 -13.29 -12.96
C THR A 69 18.70 -13.28 -12.11
N VAL A 70 17.55 -13.26 -12.78
CA VAL A 70 16.28 -13.53 -12.12
C VAL A 70 16.27 -15.03 -11.90
N GLU A 71 16.50 -15.47 -10.66
CA GLU A 71 16.24 -16.86 -10.32
C GLU A 71 14.76 -17.15 -10.62
N PRO A 72 14.45 -18.27 -11.29
CA PRO A 72 13.08 -18.61 -11.58
C PRO A 72 12.34 -18.81 -10.26
N VAL A 73 11.37 -17.92 -9.99
CA VAL A 73 10.40 -18.15 -8.92
C VAL A 73 9.63 -19.42 -9.30
N PRO A 74 9.59 -20.46 -8.44
CA PRO A 74 8.87 -21.68 -8.74
C PRO A 74 7.40 -21.35 -9.06
N PRO A 75 6.76 -22.10 -9.98
CA PRO A 75 5.36 -21.86 -10.31
C PRO A 75 4.52 -22.01 -9.05
N LEU A 76 3.74 -20.96 -8.76
CA LEU A 76 2.76 -20.89 -7.68
C LEU A 76 1.56 -21.81 -8.01
N ASN A 77 1.78 -23.11 -8.17
CA ASN A 77 0.71 -24.07 -8.41
C ASN A 77 0.38 -24.77 -7.10
N ALA A 78 -0.88 -24.58 -6.71
CA ALA A 78 -1.54 -24.90 -5.46
C ALA A 78 -1.16 -23.96 -4.30
N PRO A 79 -2.08 -23.09 -3.83
CA PRO A 79 -1.98 -22.65 -2.44
C PRO A 79 -2.02 -23.91 -1.56
N PRO A 80 -1.18 -24.06 -0.53
CA PRO A 80 -1.51 -24.99 0.54
C PRO A 80 -2.90 -24.58 1.03
N ALA A 81 -3.88 -25.47 0.90
CA ALA A 81 -5.18 -25.26 1.50
C ALA A 81 -4.96 -25.32 3.01
N ILE A 82 -4.69 -24.16 3.60
CA ILE A 82 -4.71 -23.99 5.04
C ILE A 82 -6.19 -24.17 5.42
N GLU A 83 -6.51 -25.31 6.03
CA GLU A 83 -7.82 -25.54 6.66
C GLU A 83 -7.95 -24.55 7.83
N GLY A 84 -8.45 -23.36 7.53
CA GLY A 84 -8.59 -22.26 8.48
C GLY A 84 -10.02 -21.73 8.49
N GLU A 85 -10.55 -21.54 9.69
CA GLU A 85 -11.77 -20.77 9.89
C GLU A 85 -11.46 -19.29 9.59
N TYR A 86 -12.08 -18.75 8.54
CA TYR A 86 -11.91 -17.35 8.15
C TYR A 86 -12.89 -16.49 8.93
N ALA A 87 -12.35 -15.68 9.84
CA ALA A 87 -13.11 -14.57 10.42
C ALA A 87 -13.24 -13.45 9.39
N GLU A 88 -14.46 -13.01 9.09
CA GLU A 88 -14.70 -11.80 8.32
C GLU A 88 -14.24 -10.59 9.15
N VAL A 89 -13.06 -10.08 8.82
CA VAL A 89 -12.56 -8.86 9.44
C VAL A 89 -13.29 -7.67 8.82
N THR A 90 -13.85 -6.81 9.66
CA THR A 90 -14.38 -5.53 9.20
C THR A 90 -13.26 -4.68 8.60
N ASP A 91 -13.61 -3.93 7.56
CA ASP A 91 -12.74 -3.13 6.68
C ASP A 91 -12.06 -1.92 7.40
N ASP A 92 -11.95 -1.98 8.73
CA ASP A 92 -11.36 -0.98 9.63
C ASP A 92 -9.87 -1.30 9.82
N ASP A 93 -9.09 -0.93 8.80
CA ASP A 93 -7.65 -1.16 8.59
C ASP A 93 -6.71 -0.79 9.76
N ASP A 94 -7.21 -0.10 10.80
CA ASP A 94 -6.42 0.38 11.94
C ASP A 94 -6.62 -0.46 13.22
N THR A 95 -7.49 -1.48 13.20
CA THR A 95 -7.58 -2.47 14.29
C THR A 95 -6.60 -3.61 14.02
N PRO A 96 -5.63 -3.87 14.92
CA PRO A 96 -4.72 -5.00 14.74
C PRO A 96 -5.53 -6.30 14.70
N LEU A 97 -5.25 -7.13 13.71
CA LEU A 97 -5.82 -8.46 13.63
C LEU A 97 -5.38 -9.24 14.87
N ASN A 98 -6.35 -9.67 15.67
CA ASN A 98 -6.10 -10.59 16.76
C ASN A 98 -6.02 -12.00 16.18
N LEU A 99 -4.83 -12.36 15.69
CA LEU A 99 -4.57 -13.69 15.16
C LEU A 99 -4.36 -14.68 16.31
N PRO A 100 -4.92 -15.89 16.23
CA PRO A 100 -4.59 -16.94 17.18
C PRO A 100 -3.10 -17.25 17.10
N TYR A 101 -2.50 -17.54 18.25
CA TYR A 101 -1.13 -18.02 18.33
C TYR A 101 -1.05 -19.39 17.64
N TYR A 102 -0.14 -19.53 16.67
CA TYR A 102 0.14 -20.81 16.04
C TYR A 102 1.45 -21.38 16.59
N ASP A 103 1.49 -22.71 16.73
CA ASP A 103 2.67 -23.41 17.19
C ASP A 103 3.76 -23.30 16.12
N THR A 104 4.88 -22.66 16.45
CA THR A 104 6.03 -22.59 15.55
C THR A 104 6.95 -23.75 15.88
N GLU A 105 7.06 -24.72 14.97
CA GLU A 105 8.04 -25.80 15.08
C GLU A 105 9.44 -25.19 15.21
N GLU A 106 10.07 -25.47 16.35
CA GLU A 106 11.46 -25.10 16.64
C GLU A 106 12.35 -26.03 15.81
N TRP A 107 12.95 -25.49 14.76
CA TRP A 107 13.91 -26.25 13.97
C TRP A 107 15.20 -26.38 14.78
N ASP A 108 15.48 -27.59 15.29
CA ASP A 108 16.76 -27.93 15.90
C ASP A 108 17.91 -27.64 14.91
N GLY A 109 18.88 -26.84 15.37
CA GLY A 109 20.01 -26.33 14.57
C GLY A 109 21.19 -27.27 14.41
#